data_AF-A6QT01-F1
#
_entry.id   AF-A6QT01-F1
#
_cell.length_a   1.000
_cell.length_b   1.000
_cell.length_c   1.000
_cell.angle_alpha   90.00
_cell.angle_beta   90.00
_cell.angle_gamma   90.00
#
_symmetry.space_group_name_H-M   'P 1'
#
loop_
_entity.id
_entity.type
_entity.pdbx_description
1 polymer ?
#
loop_
_entity_poly.entity_id
_entity_poly.type
_entity_poly.pdbx_seq_one_letter_code
_entity_poly.pdbx_strand_id
1 'polypeptide(L)'
;MQLQRLYQLRVWSDDSMLNKWCTESHEENLNQGEFERILTNDFSLPKDSMLKEWYNGTYKKIARIKRTDMGADGLEDILTEFPPAFEFAKPLCRAIRDILFPYGDRGIIVGTPQDPKRLYNPVIKAYDDAIAKIKS
;
A
#
# COMPACT_ATOMS: atom_id res chain seq x y z
N MET A 1 1.55 -9.96 20.55
CA MET A 1 0.16 -10.21 21.00
C MET A 1 -0.77 -8.98 20.82
N GLN A 2 -0.27 -7.76 20.55
CA GLN A 2 -1.13 -6.57 20.37
C GLN A 2 -1.43 -6.22 18.90
N LEU A 3 -0.46 -6.36 17.98
CA LEU A 3 -0.66 -6.20 16.53
C LEU A 3 -1.83 -7.03 15.94
N GLN A 4 -1.97 -8.28 16.37
CA GLN A 4 -3.06 -9.17 15.92
C GLN A 4 -4.46 -8.63 16.30
N ARG A 5 -4.59 -7.95 17.44
CA ARG A 5 -5.86 -7.30 17.84
C ARG A 5 -6.17 -6.05 17.02
N LEU A 6 -5.15 -5.27 16.66
CA LEU A 6 -5.33 -4.04 15.85
C LEU A 6 -5.82 -4.36 14.43
N TYR A 7 -5.37 -5.48 13.85
CA TYR A 7 -5.84 -5.94 12.54
C TYR A 7 -7.23 -6.60 12.61
N GLN A 8 -7.54 -7.34 13.68
CA GLN A 8 -8.90 -7.88 13.89
C GLN A 8 -9.97 -6.78 14.12
N LEU A 9 -9.57 -5.60 14.61
CA LEU A 9 -10.47 -4.44 14.79
C LEU A 9 -10.89 -3.78 13.46
N ARG A 10 -10.16 -3.98 12.36
CA ARG A 10 -10.54 -3.48 11.02
C ARG A 10 -10.80 -4.64 10.05
N VAL A 11 -11.97 -5.25 10.20
CA VAL A 11 -12.78 -5.95 9.17
C VAL A 11 -12.19 -7.19 8.51
N TRP A 12 -10.94 -7.63 8.73
CA TRP A 12 -10.43 -8.87 8.09
C TRP A 12 -10.20 -9.94 9.16
N SER A 13 -11.29 -10.57 9.61
CA SER A 13 -11.30 -11.43 10.80
C SER A 13 -10.69 -12.82 10.63
N ASP A 14 -10.61 -13.39 9.42
CA ASP A 14 -10.32 -14.83 9.28
C ASP A 14 -9.29 -15.16 8.20
N ASP A 15 -8.25 -14.35 8.03
CA ASP A 15 -7.18 -14.71 7.09
C ASP A 15 -6.04 -15.48 7.78
N SER A 16 -5.98 -16.80 7.55
CA SER A 16 -4.89 -17.65 8.06
C SER A 16 -3.51 -17.22 7.55
N MET A 17 -3.46 -16.53 6.39
CA MET A 17 -2.23 -15.97 5.85
C MET A 17 -1.69 -14.81 6.71
N LEU A 18 -2.54 -13.97 7.29
CA LEU A 18 -2.10 -12.88 8.17
C LEU A 18 -1.45 -13.42 9.44
N ASN A 19 -2.06 -14.44 10.05
CA ASN A 19 -1.48 -15.11 11.21
C ASN A 19 -0.14 -15.76 10.84
N LYS A 20 -0.07 -16.44 9.70
CA LYS A 20 1.17 -17.07 9.24
C LYS A 20 2.26 -16.03 8.97
N TRP A 21 1.94 -14.92 8.32
CA TRP A 21 2.87 -13.83 8.03
C TRP A 21 3.41 -13.16 9.31
N CYS A 22 2.56 -12.90 10.30
CA CYS A 22 2.97 -12.39 11.61
C CYS A 22 3.81 -13.38 12.44
N THR A 23 3.70 -14.68 12.17
CA THR A 23 4.43 -15.72 12.93
C THR A 23 5.77 -16.07 12.26
N GLU A 24 5.85 -15.91 10.94
CA GLU A 24 7.04 -16.23 10.12
C GLU A 24 7.88 -14.99 9.78
N SER A 25 7.38 -13.78 10.02
CA SER A 25 8.21 -12.57 9.92
C SER A 25 9.26 -12.58 11.02
N HIS A 26 10.53 -12.78 10.64
CA HIS A 26 11.69 -12.48 11.48
C HIS A 26 11.81 -10.97 11.69
N GLU A 27 10.87 -10.36 12.41
CA GLU A 27 10.94 -9.00 12.95
C GLU A 27 11.94 -8.93 14.12
N GLU A 28 13.14 -9.49 13.97
CA GLU A 28 14.16 -9.41 15.02
C GLU A 28 14.87 -8.05 15.06
N ASN A 29 14.58 -7.12 14.14
CA ASN A 29 15.30 -5.84 14.04
C ASN A 29 14.43 -4.59 13.86
N LEU A 30 13.11 -4.68 13.96
CA LEU A 30 12.28 -3.49 14.18
C LEU A 30 11.81 -3.55 15.62
N ASN A 31 12.15 -2.53 16.43
CA ASN A 31 11.64 -2.42 17.79
C ASN A 31 10.13 -2.60 17.72
N GLN A 32 9.62 -3.72 18.24
CA GLN A 32 8.21 -4.10 18.16
C GLN A 32 7.27 -2.98 18.67
N GLY A 33 7.78 -2.12 19.56
CA GLY A 33 7.10 -0.93 20.05
C GLY A 33 7.13 0.31 19.12
N GLU A 34 8.00 0.39 18.13
CA GLU A 34 8.08 1.49 17.16
C GLU A 34 6.99 1.34 16.08
N PHE A 35 6.81 0.13 15.55
CA PHE A 35 5.72 -0.17 14.61
C PHE A 35 4.35 -0.03 15.28
N GLU A 36 4.21 -0.52 16.53
CA GLU A 36 2.99 -0.30 17.32
C GLU A 36 2.76 1.19 17.62
N ARG A 37 3.79 2.00 17.93
CA ARG A 37 3.67 3.48 18.09
C ARG A 37 3.25 4.19 16.80
N ILE A 38 3.81 3.81 15.65
CA ILE A 38 3.42 4.33 14.32
C ILE A 38 1.93 4.08 14.06
N LEU A 39 1.44 2.90 14.43
CA LEU A 39 0.04 2.51 14.21
C LEU A 39 -0.93 3.05 15.28
N THR A 40 -0.46 3.33 16.49
CA THR A 40 -1.35 3.62 17.62
C THR A 40 -1.36 5.05 18.13
N ASN A 41 -0.38 5.95 17.87
CA ASN A 41 -0.48 7.26 18.55
C ASN A 41 0.17 8.56 18.02
N ASP A 42 0.95 8.64 16.93
CA ASP A 42 1.56 9.96 16.55
C ASP A 42 1.28 10.45 15.12
N PHE A 43 0.66 9.65 14.26
CA PHE A 43 0.25 10.08 12.92
C PHE A 43 -1.27 10.13 12.84
N SER A 44 -1.87 11.24 13.28
CA SER A 44 -3.25 11.52 12.91
C SER A 44 -3.31 11.60 11.39
N LEU A 45 -4.08 10.72 10.74
CA LEU A 45 -4.42 10.88 9.32
C LEU A 45 -4.78 12.34 9.08
N PRO A 46 -4.21 13.01 8.06
CA PRO A 46 -4.53 14.39 7.77
C PRO A 46 -6.05 14.57 7.81
N LYS A 47 -6.53 15.60 8.52
CA LYS A 47 -7.98 15.89 8.62
C LYS A 47 -8.61 15.98 7.23
N ASP A 48 -7.83 16.35 6.22
CA ASP A 48 -8.22 16.43 4.82
C ASP A 48 -7.40 15.47 3.93
N SER A 49 -7.14 14.24 4.40
CA SER A 49 -6.44 13.23 3.59
C SER A 49 -7.18 12.95 2.29
N MET A 50 -6.44 12.97 1.17
CA MET A 50 -6.92 12.65 -0.17
C MET A 50 -7.55 11.25 -0.24
N LEU A 51 -7.01 10.31 0.54
CA LEU A 51 -7.50 8.93 0.58
C LEU A 51 -8.93 8.81 1.16
N LYS A 52 -9.46 9.82 1.84
CA LYS A 52 -10.88 9.83 2.25
C LYS A 52 -11.83 9.74 1.06
N GLU A 53 -11.43 10.34 -0.05
CA GLU A 53 -12.22 10.35 -1.28
C GLU A 53 -12.21 9.00 -2.03
N TRP A 54 -11.36 8.05 -1.61
CA TRP A 54 -11.33 6.69 -2.15
C TRP A 54 -12.48 5.81 -1.67
N TYR A 55 -13.20 6.22 -0.64
CA TYR A 55 -14.30 5.46 -0.06
C TYR A 55 -15.54 6.30 0.27
N ASN A 56 -15.48 7.63 0.11
CA ASN A 56 -16.60 8.53 0.33
C ASN A 56 -17.29 8.95 -0.98
N GLY A 57 -18.63 8.99 -0.97
CA GLY A 57 -19.45 9.46 -2.08
C GLY A 57 -19.96 8.33 -2.97
N THR A 58 -20.35 8.68 -4.21
CA THR A 58 -20.91 7.70 -5.15
C THR A 58 -19.81 6.84 -5.77
N TYR A 59 -20.15 5.63 -6.21
CA TYR A 59 -19.22 4.75 -6.93
C TYR A 59 -18.53 5.47 -8.11
N LYS A 60 -19.28 6.24 -8.91
CA LYS A 60 -18.73 6.99 -10.05
C LYS A 60 -17.70 8.03 -9.60
N LYS A 61 -17.95 8.71 -8.47
CA LYS A 61 -17.01 9.66 -7.88
C LYS A 61 -15.74 8.95 -7.41
N ILE A 62 -15.89 7.91 -6.59
CA ILE A 62 -14.78 7.10 -6.07
C ILE A 62 -13.91 6.54 -7.21
N ALA A 63 -14.54 5.94 -8.23
CA ALA A 63 -13.83 5.37 -9.37
C ALA A 63 -13.13 6.43 -10.24
N ARG A 64 -13.64 7.67 -10.28
CA ARG A 64 -12.97 8.78 -10.97
C ARG A 64 -11.74 9.23 -10.19
N ILE A 65 -11.86 9.39 -8.88
CA ILE A 65 -10.77 9.85 -8.00
C ILE A 65 -9.63 8.84 -7.99
N LYS A 66 -9.90 7.56 -7.70
CA LYS A 66 -8.89 6.50 -7.79
C LYS A 66 -8.15 6.48 -9.13
N ARG A 67 -8.85 6.71 -10.24
CA ARG A 67 -8.23 6.77 -11.58
C ARG A 67 -7.32 7.99 -11.73
N THR A 68 -7.74 9.16 -11.27
CA THR A 68 -6.91 10.36 -11.28
C THR A 68 -5.67 10.18 -10.43
N ASP A 69 -5.82 9.60 -9.25
CA ASP A 69 -4.74 9.40 -8.29
C ASP A 69 -3.73 8.35 -8.74
N MET A 70 -4.16 7.35 -9.52
CA MET A 70 -3.23 6.44 -10.21
C MET A 70 -2.63 7.07 -11.47
N GLY A 71 -2.91 8.35 -11.76
CA GLY A 71 -2.33 9.13 -12.85
C GLY A 71 -0.85 9.48 -12.63
N ALA A 72 -0.35 10.48 -13.36
CA ALA A 72 1.09 10.67 -13.55
C ALA A 72 1.67 11.36 -12.33
N ASP A 73 0.93 12.36 -11.86
CA ASP A 73 1.28 13.18 -10.71
C ASP A 73 0.45 12.80 -9.47
N GLY A 74 -0.72 12.19 -9.65
CA GLY A 74 -1.67 11.94 -8.56
C GLY A 74 -1.17 10.97 -7.48
N LEU A 75 -0.27 10.03 -7.84
CA LEU A 75 0.32 9.14 -6.84
C LEU A 75 1.28 9.92 -5.95
N GLU A 76 2.06 10.84 -6.52
CA GLU A 76 3.05 11.60 -5.77
C GLU A 76 2.39 12.48 -4.70
N ASP A 77 1.23 13.08 -5.02
CA ASP A 77 0.42 13.82 -4.06
C ASP A 77 0.04 12.94 -2.85
N ILE A 78 -0.45 11.71 -3.09
CA ILE A 78 -0.75 10.75 -2.01
C ILE A 78 0.51 10.42 -1.21
N LEU A 79 1.64 10.20 -1.88
CA LEU A 79 2.89 9.88 -1.22
C LEU A 79 3.43 11.05 -0.37
N THR A 80 2.98 12.29 -0.57
CA THR A 80 3.32 13.40 0.34
C THR A 80 2.65 13.28 1.71
N GLU A 81 1.53 12.56 1.81
CA GLU A 81 0.85 12.31 3.09
C GLU A 81 1.54 11.23 3.94
N PHE A 82 2.49 10.49 3.35
CA PHE A 82 3.17 9.41 4.06
C PHE A 82 4.08 9.99 5.15
N PRO A 83 3.99 9.48 6.40
CA PRO A 83 4.94 9.78 7.45
C PRO A 83 6.40 9.54 7.02
N PRO A 84 7.38 10.29 7.57
CA PRO A 84 8.80 10.05 7.30
C PRO A 84 9.26 8.61 7.54
N ALA A 85 8.64 7.92 8.51
CA ALA A 85 8.89 6.51 8.80
C ALA A 85 8.61 5.58 7.60
N PHE A 86 7.80 6.00 6.63
CA PHE A 86 7.44 5.22 5.44
C PHE A 86 8.14 5.71 4.16
N GLU A 87 9.16 6.57 4.24
CA GLU A 87 9.89 7.00 3.04
C GLU A 87 10.51 5.83 2.26
N PHE A 88 10.97 4.80 2.97
CA PHE A 88 11.53 3.59 2.37
C PHE A 88 10.50 2.84 1.50
N ALA A 89 9.20 3.01 1.75
CA ALA A 89 8.13 2.32 1.04
C ALA A 89 7.70 3.04 -0.25
N LYS A 90 7.98 4.35 -0.40
CA LYS A 90 7.56 5.11 -1.60
C LYS A 90 8.06 4.53 -2.92
N PRO A 91 9.34 4.08 -3.05
CA PRO A 91 9.79 3.44 -4.28
C PRO A 91 8.98 2.18 -4.64
N LEU A 92 8.57 1.40 -3.65
CA LEU A 92 7.72 0.23 -3.86
C LEU A 92 6.32 0.63 -4.33
N CYS A 93 5.72 1.67 -3.73
CA CYS A 93 4.42 2.19 -4.17
C CYS A 93 4.43 2.62 -5.64
N ARG A 94 5.47 3.33 -6.08
CA ARG A 94 5.67 3.73 -7.49
C ARG A 94 5.78 2.52 -8.41
N ALA A 95 6.62 1.55 -8.04
CA ALA A 95 6.79 0.32 -8.82
C ALA A 95 5.47 -0.45 -8.97
N ILE A 96 4.72 -0.62 -7.88
CA ILE A 96 3.41 -1.29 -7.91
C ILE A 96 2.45 -0.50 -8.81
N ARG A 97 2.39 0.82 -8.70
CA ARG A 97 1.53 1.65 -9.55
C ARG A 97 1.87 1.49 -11.03
N ASP A 98 3.14 1.47 -11.40
CA ASP A 98 3.56 1.30 -12.80
C ASP A 98 3.23 -0.09 -13.35
N ILE A 99 3.28 -1.12 -12.50
CA ILE A 99 2.89 -2.48 -12.87
C ILE A 99 1.38 -2.60 -13.05
N LEU A 100 0.60 -2.06 -12.11
CA LEU A 100 -0.86 -2.18 -12.09
C LEU A 100 -1.54 -1.25 -13.10
N PHE A 101 -0.97 -0.05 -13.31
CA PHE A 101 -1.54 1.03 -14.12
C PHE A 101 -0.51 1.60 -15.10
N PRO A 102 0.04 0.76 -16.01
CA PRO A 102 1.05 1.21 -16.94
C PRO A 102 0.53 2.32 -17.85
N TYR A 103 1.43 3.23 -18.22
CA TYR A 103 1.13 4.29 -19.18
C TYR A 103 1.11 3.77 -20.61
N GLY A 104 0.04 4.06 -21.33
CA GLY A 104 -0.02 3.94 -22.79
C GLY A 104 -0.31 5.29 -23.45
N ASP A 105 -0.53 5.27 -24.76
CA ASP A 105 -0.71 6.47 -25.59
C ASP A 105 -1.89 7.36 -25.19
N ARG A 106 -2.89 6.80 -24.49
CA ARG A 106 -4.12 7.49 -24.06
C ARG A 106 -4.23 7.64 -22.55
N GLY A 107 -3.11 7.55 -21.83
CA GLY A 107 -3.06 7.62 -20.37
C GLY A 107 -2.93 6.25 -19.72
N ILE A 108 -3.38 6.13 -18.47
CA ILE A 108 -3.22 4.89 -17.71
C ILE A 108 -4.11 3.78 -18.27
N ILE A 109 -3.51 2.59 -18.39
CA ILE A 109 -4.23 1.38 -18.78
C ILE A 109 -4.88 0.82 -17.52
N VAL A 110 -6.19 0.60 -17.59
CA VAL A 110 -6.99 -0.02 -16.51
C VAL A 110 -7.61 -1.31 -17.02
N GLY A 111 -7.74 -2.28 -16.13
CA GLY A 111 -8.34 -3.59 -16.44
C GLY A 111 -7.46 -4.72 -15.94
N THR A 112 -7.88 -5.95 -16.24
CA THR A 112 -7.16 -7.16 -15.85
C THR A 112 -6.52 -7.78 -17.09
N PRO A 113 -5.20 -8.03 -17.08
CA PRO A 113 -4.56 -8.72 -18.19
C PRO A 113 -5.10 -10.15 -18.32
N GLN A 114 -5.16 -10.67 -19.54
CA GLN A 114 -5.60 -12.05 -19.80
C GLN A 114 -4.67 -13.09 -19.16
N ASP A 115 -3.36 -12.81 -19.18
CA ASP A 115 -2.38 -13.60 -18.45
C ASP A 115 -2.11 -12.95 -17.08
N PRO A 116 -2.54 -13.58 -15.97
CA PRO A 116 -2.32 -13.04 -14.63
C PRO A 116 -0.83 -12.97 -14.25
N LYS A 117 0.05 -13.78 -14.85
CA LYS A 117 1.49 -13.76 -14.56
C LYS A 117 2.13 -12.42 -14.94
N ARG A 118 1.54 -11.68 -15.89
CA ARG A 118 1.97 -10.34 -16.28
C ARG A 118 1.77 -9.31 -15.16
N LEU A 119 0.89 -9.59 -14.20
CA LEU A 119 0.66 -8.77 -13.02
C LEU A 119 1.43 -9.30 -11.81
N TYR A 120 1.25 -10.60 -11.51
CA TYR A 120 1.79 -11.17 -10.27
C TYR A 120 3.31 -11.24 -10.25
N ASN A 121 3.96 -11.71 -11.32
CA ASN A 121 5.41 -11.88 -11.29
C ASN A 121 6.13 -10.53 -11.09
N PRO A 122 5.77 -9.43 -11.79
CA PRO A 122 6.39 -8.14 -11.53
C PRO A 122 6.09 -7.59 -10.14
N VAL A 123 4.87 -7.78 -9.60
CA VAL A 123 4.54 -7.34 -8.24
C VAL A 123 5.40 -8.07 -7.20
N ILE A 124 5.50 -9.40 -7.30
CA ILE A 124 6.35 -10.21 -6.41
C ILE A 124 7.79 -9.72 -6.48
N LYS A 125 8.32 -9.52 -7.69
CA LYS A 125 9.67 -8.99 -7.88
C LYS A 125 9.86 -7.61 -7.25
N ALA A 126 8.89 -6.70 -7.36
CA ALA A 126 8.97 -5.38 -6.75
C ALA A 126 9.08 -5.47 -5.22
N TYR A 127 8.34 -6.38 -4.59
CA TYR A 127 8.48 -6.67 -3.16
C TYR A 127 9.85 -7.27 -2.83
N ASP A 128 10.32 -8.26 -3.58
CA ASP A 128 11.65 -8.87 -3.36
C ASP A 128 12.77 -7.81 -3.45
N ASP A 129 12.72 -6.94 -4.46
CA ASP A 129 13.68 -5.84 -4.64
C ASP A 129 13.60 -4.83 -3.48
N ALA A 130 12.41 -4.51 -2.98
CA ALA A 130 12.21 -3.60 -1.85
C ALA A 130 12.73 -4.21 -0.54
N ILE A 131 12.44 -5.48 -0.28
CA ILE A 131 12.92 -6.21 0.90
C ILE A 131 14.45 -6.33 0.88
N ALA A 132 15.04 -6.62 -0.28
CA ALA A 132 16.49 -6.69 -0.41
C ALA A 132 17.18 -5.38 -0.03
N LYS A 133 16.60 -4.22 -0.37
CA LYS A 133 17.10 -2.89 -0.01
C LYS A 133 16.96 -2.55 1.47
N ILE A 134 15.99 -3.14 2.16
CA ILE A 134 15.82 -2.95 3.62
C ILE A 134 16.84 -3.79 4.40
N LYS A 135 17.21 -4.95 3.86
CA LYS A 135 18.14 -5.90 4.50
C LYS A 135 19.62 -5.59 4.23
N SER A 136 19.93 -4.73 3.26
CA SER A 136 21.29 -4.34 2.87
C SER A 136 21.85 -3.24 3.75
#